data_AF-A0A7L4TQV3-F1
#
_entry.id   AF-A0A7L4TQV3-F1
#
_cell.length_a   1.000
_cell.length_b   1.000
_cell.length_c   1.000
_cell.angle_alpha   90.00
_cell.angle_beta   90.00
_cell.angle_gamma   90.00
#
_symmetry.space_group_name_H-M   'P 1'
#
loop_
_entity.id
_entity.type
_entity.pdbx_description
1 polymer ?
#
loop_
_entity_poly.entity_id
_entity_poly.type
_entity_poly.pdbx_seq_one_letter_code
_entity_poly.pdbx_strand_id
1 'polypeptide(L)'
;MKRIITLFSLFLVQIVFSQSVDLDPYHFNLSYVRLPFSPVLEKQNRTFSVKIKADGIPTFNKEEGYISDDIIIDGFKNVPENGYFSISVSLYEPSIASSEIKRIVRKEKDVYGVEQTIITYKAIVNCKERGSYKLDCAGDPSFNRLFSLDREYTLERDCNNPDEGKAFVVAVLKTIGNDFLESVASNMTEKLSGSYGFVIQQTTDFLWILDSKKHSEFDNSKKALTDIRAAFNKMRYNQEITPVKVELDKTIQYLKAIDTRFTAEDRKDKKLRYSAYYNLATIYYYLDMPDESDIWCNKLIANKYDASDGEGMKARNETLRKRFAINKITSTHLDVEPRTNGIADNSNDDKAVGANHSFKEDKEYGLVKLVLKTNDTISAYTKLSKLLHLDQIIKVSIPDQNGLHVAFKTFNASDVSSVIVGEYDFYSTVSFKAATQVSGGGQPVARFVRDVLNGKNISLYECFNGEIIIKKQGDQHGASTSSVGWQMNTRTKFIELARSCPKLAARANKNEFGNDLNSLRVFVEALDMCK
;
A
#
# COMPACT_ATOMS: atom_id res chain seq x y z
N MET A 1 47.29 27.17 67.20
CA MET A 1 48.11 26.98 65.99
C MET A 1 47.68 25.68 65.32
N LYS A 2 47.49 25.75 63.99
CA LYS A 2 47.69 24.68 62.99
C LYS A 2 46.92 23.37 63.23
N ARG A 3 45.72 23.21 62.65
CA ARG A 3 45.42 22.95 61.21
C ARG A 3 45.96 21.60 60.74
N ILE A 4 45.14 20.92 59.93
CA ILE A 4 45.37 19.67 59.17
C ILE A 4 44.70 18.43 59.81
N ILE A 5 43.35 18.40 59.84
CA ILE A 5 42.57 17.14 59.73
C ILE A 5 41.47 17.25 58.65
N THR A 6 41.18 18.45 58.15
CA THR A 6 40.11 18.68 57.17
C THR A 6 40.62 18.72 55.73
N LEU A 7 41.12 17.60 55.16
CA LEU A 7 41.40 17.59 53.71
C LEU A 7 41.47 16.20 53.04
N PHE A 8 40.60 15.25 53.39
CA PHE A 8 40.51 13.97 52.65
C PHE A 8 39.09 13.51 52.29
N SER A 9 38.10 14.40 52.32
CA SER A 9 36.70 14.08 52.02
C SER A 9 36.05 15.00 50.97
N LEU A 10 36.85 15.65 50.12
CA LEU A 10 36.32 16.61 49.13
C LEU A 10 36.84 16.44 47.70
N PHE A 11 37.17 15.20 47.33
CA PHE A 11 37.42 14.83 45.94
C PHE A 11 36.76 13.48 45.61
N LEU A 12 35.49 13.29 46.01
CA LEU A 12 34.60 12.55 45.13
C LEU A 12 34.26 13.50 43.98
N VAL A 13 35.18 13.54 43.02
CA VAL A 13 34.91 14.01 41.68
C VAL A 13 33.64 13.29 41.26
N GLN A 14 32.54 14.03 41.18
CA GLN A 14 31.42 13.66 40.34
C GLN A 14 32.02 13.59 38.94
N ILE A 15 32.54 12.41 38.58
CA ILE A 15 32.79 12.07 37.19
C ILE A 15 31.39 12.07 36.61
N VAL A 16 30.97 13.24 36.12
CA VAL A 16 29.86 13.39 35.20
C VAL A 16 30.31 12.59 33.99
N PHE A 17 30.05 11.28 34.02
CA PHE A 17 30.18 10.45 32.87
C PHE A 17 29.34 11.13 31.82
N SER A 18 30.02 11.63 30.79
CA SER A 18 29.42 12.25 29.63
C SER A 18 28.66 11.14 28.89
N GLN A 19 27.46 10.79 29.37
CA GLN A 19 26.61 9.75 28.79
C GLN A 19 26.15 10.25 27.42
N SER A 20 26.30 9.44 26.36
CA SER A 20 25.82 9.83 25.04
C SER A 20 24.30 9.93 25.04
N VAL A 21 23.77 10.74 24.13
CA VAL A 21 22.33 10.85 23.86
C VAL A 21 22.17 10.62 22.37
N ASP A 22 21.70 9.44 22.02
CA ASP A 22 21.44 8.97 20.68
C ASP A 22 19.96 8.65 20.57
N LEU A 23 19.32 9.13 19.50
CA LEU A 23 17.88 9.00 19.29
C LEU A 23 17.68 8.22 18.00
N ASP A 24 16.81 7.22 18.07
CA ASP A 24 16.39 6.44 16.91
C ASP A 24 14.87 6.58 16.72
N PRO A 25 14.39 6.52 15.47
CA PRO A 25 12.97 6.55 15.18
C PRO A 25 12.34 5.18 15.48
N TYR A 26 11.21 5.18 16.19
CA TYR A 26 10.43 3.97 16.42
C TYR A 26 8.97 4.18 16.01
N HIS A 27 8.47 3.28 15.19
CA HIS A 27 7.12 3.38 14.63
C HIS A 27 6.02 2.91 15.58
N PHE A 28 4.82 3.47 15.41
CA PHE A 28 3.58 3.03 16.05
C PHE A 28 2.42 3.09 15.05
N ASN A 29 1.40 2.26 15.28
CA ASN A 29 0.26 2.13 14.36
C ASN A 29 -0.82 3.19 14.67
N LEU A 30 -1.54 3.60 13.63
CA LEU A 30 -2.57 4.63 13.68
C LEU A 30 -3.83 4.18 12.93
N SER A 31 -4.99 4.59 13.41
CA SER A 31 -6.27 4.41 12.70
C SER A 31 -7.21 5.59 12.93
N TYR A 32 -7.44 6.40 11.89
CA TYR A 32 -8.27 7.61 11.96
C TYR A 32 -8.86 7.94 10.59
N VAL A 33 -9.77 8.91 10.50
CA VAL A 33 -10.34 9.39 9.25
C VAL A 33 -9.67 10.69 8.81
N ARG A 34 -9.13 10.72 7.59
CA ARG A 34 -8.72 11.97 6.94
C ARG A 34 -9.96 12.69 6.41
N LEU A 35 -10.32 13.78 7.08
CA LEU A 35 -11.47 14.62 6.72
C LEU A 35 -11.21 15.38 5.41
N PRO A 36 -12.22 15.59 4.54
CA PRO A 36 -12.07 16.35 3.30
C PRO A 36 -12.02 17.88 3.53
N PHE A 37 -11.64 18.63 2.49
CA PHE A 37 -11.72 20.11 2.48
C PHE A 37 -13.02 20.62 1.83
N SER A 38 -13.75 19.76 1.14
CA SER A 38 -15.06 20.08 0.56
C SER A 38 -16.08 19.01 0.96
N PRO A 39 -16.42 18.88 2.26
CA PRO A 39 -17.33 17.82 2.72
C PRO A 39 -18.75 18.02 2.22
N VAL A 40 -19.41 16.89 1.93
CA VAL A 40 -20.86 16.80 2.06
C VAL A 40 -21.17 16.56 3.53
N LEU A 41 -21.62 17.61 4.22
CA LEU A 41 -21.78 17.62 5.68
C LEU A 41 -22.79 16.56 6.15
N GLU A 42 -23.97 16.55 5.53
CA GLU A 42 -25.06 15.62 5.81
C GLU A 42 -24.70 14.19 5.38
N LYS A 43 -24.60 13.24 6.34
CA LYS A 43 -24.19 11.85 6.07
C LYS A 43 -25.10 11.16 5.05
N GLN A 44 -26.41 11.40 5.12
CA GLN A 44 -27.40 10.85 4.20
C GLN A 44 -27.23 11.31 2.74
N ASN A 45 -26.58 12.45 2.52
CA ASN A 45 -26.30 12.99 1.19
C ASN A 45 -24.96 12.48 0.63
N ARG A 46 -24.20 11.64 1.36
CA ARG A 46 -22.93 11.09 0.88
C ARG A 46 -23.18 9.91 -0.05
N THR A 47 -23.81 10.21 -1.20
CA THR A 47 -24.07 9.25 -2.26
C THR A 47 -23.57 9.79 -3.59
N PHE A 48 -23.17 8.89 -4.48
CA PHE A 48 -22.78 9.27 -5.84
C PHE A 48 -23.29 8.25 -6.85
N SER A 49 -23.43 8.65 -8.10
CA SER A 49 -23.76 7.76 -9.22
C SER A 49 -22.85 8.08 -10.39
N VAL A 50 -22.36 7.06 -11.09
CA VAL A 50 -21.46 7.22 -12.24
C VAL A 50 -22.16 6.78 -13.51
N LYS A 51 -22.09 7.62 -14.55
CA LYS A 51 -22.53 7.31 -15.91
C LYS A 51 -21.35 7.47 -16.84
N ILE A 52 -20.99 6.42 -17.56
CA ILE A 52 -19.83 6.41 -18.45
C ILE A 52 -20.31 6.33 -19.89
N LYS A 53 -19.76 7.19 -20.73
CA LYS A 53 -19.90 7.14 -22.18
C LYS A 53 -18.52 6.96 -22.79
N ALA A 54 -18.24 5.79 -23.35
CA ALA A 54 -17.00 5.50 -24.06
C ALA A 54 -17.30 5.33 -25.55
N ASP A 55 -17.03 6.36 -26.34
CA ASP A 55 -17.23 6.31 -27.79
C ASP A 55 -15.99 5.67 -28.45
N GLY A 56 -16.19 4.55 -29.15
CA GLY A 56 -15.15 3.94 -29.99
C GLY A 56 -14.09 3.11 -29.26
N ILE A 57 -14.31 2.67 -28.02
CA ILE A 57 -13.41 1.78 -27.28
C ILE A 57 -13.94 0.33 -27.36
N PRO A 58 -13.43 -0.55 -28.25
CA PRO A 58 -14.01 -1.88 -28.45
C PRO A 58 -13.91 -2.79 -27.22
N THR A 59 -12.92 -2.57 -26.35
CA THR A 59 -12.76 -3.27 -25.07
C THR A 59 -13.83 -2.88 -24.05
N PHE A 60 -14.31 -1.63 -24.09
CA PHE A 60 -15.30 -1.11 -23.16
C PHE A 60 -16.66 -1.81 -23.27
N ASN A 61 -17.08 -2.21 -24.48
CA ASN A 61 -18.33 -2.96 -24.67
C ASN A 61 -18.36 -4.34 -23.98
N LYS A 62 -17.22 -4.82 -23.46
CA LYS A 62 -17.12 -6.03 -22.63
C LYS A 62 -16.98 -5.72 -21.13
N GLU A 63 -16.73 -4.47 -20.75
CA GLU A 63 -16.24 -4.05 -19.43
C GLU A 63 -16.98 -2.83 -18.84
N GLU A 64 -18.13 -2.43 -19.39
CA GLU A 64 -18.87 -1.22 -18.95
C GLU A 64 -19.17 -1.20 -17.43
N GLY A 65 -19.49 -2.35 -16.84
CA GLY A 65 -19.69 -2.48 -15.39
C GLY A 65 -18.40 -2.39 -14.56
N TYR A 66 -17.23 -2.68 -15.13
CA TYR A 66 -15.95 -2.71 -14.41
C TYR A 66 -15.52 -1.31 -13.96
N ILE A 67 -15.56 -0.32 -14.85
CA ILE A 67 -15.06 1.03 -14.54
C ILE A 67 -16.03 1.80 -13.63
N SER A 68 -17.34 1.61 -13.80
CA SER A 68 -18.33 2.24 -12.91
C SER A 68 -18.22 1.74 -11.48
N ASP A 69 -17.85 0.47 -11.31
CA ASP A 69 -17.64 -0.15 -10.00
C ASP A 69 -16.29 0.29 -9.39
N ASP A 70 -15.26 0.54 -10.19
CA ASP A 70 -13.93 0.90 -9.69
C ASP A 70 -13.75 2.38 -9.32
N ILE A 71 -14.70 3.24 -9.70
CA ILE A 71 -14.72 4.64 -9.26
C ILE A 71 -15.34 4.74 -7.87
N ILE A 72 -14.54 5.20 -6.90
CA ILE A 72 -14.92 5.27 -5.49
C ILE A 72 -14.78 6.70 -4.98
N ILE A 73 -15.67 7.09 -4.07
CA ILE A 73 -15.46 8.23 -3.17
C ILE A 73 -15.52 7.71 -1.73
N ASP A 74 -14.39 7.73 -1.03
CA ASP A 74 -14.28 7.21 0.33
C ASP A 74 -15.29 7.91 1.26
N GLY A 75 -16.05 7.14 2.04
CA GLY A 75 -17.11 7.68 2.91
C GLY A 75 -18.43 8.00 2.20
N PHE A 76 -18.57 7.65 0.91
CA PHE A 76 -19.81 7.77 0.15
C PHE A 76 -20.29 6.41 -0.35
N LYS A 77 -21.60 6.30 -0.54
CA LYS A 77 -22.25 5.14 -1.15
C LYS A 77 -22.49 5.37 -2.64
N ASN A 78 -22.01 4.47 -3.50
CA ASN A 78 -22.43 4.46 -4.90
C ASN A 78 -23.90 4.01 -4.97
N VAL A 79 -24.70 4.70 -5.77
CA VAL A 79 -26.09 4.33 -6.08
C VAL A 79 -26.25 4.30 -7.59
N PRO A 80 -27.11 3.41 -8.13
CA PRO A 80 -27.25 3.26 -9.58
C PRO A 80 -27.62 4.57 -10.28
N GLU A 81 -28.50 5.36 -9.65
CA GLU A 81 -28.97 6.64 -10.17
C GLU A 81 -29.29 7.62 -9.03
N ASN A 82 -29.39 8.90 -9.38
CA ASN A 82 -29.80 9.98 -8.48
C ASN A 82 -28.93 10.10 -7.22
N GLY A 83 -27.62 9.80 -7.34
CA GLY A 83 -26.66 10.14 -6.31
C GLY A 83 -26.62 11.65 -6.08
N TYR A 84 -26.30 12.08 -4.86
CA TYR A 84 -26.12 13.49 -4.55
C TYR A 84 -25.05 14.13 -5.45
N PHE A 85 -24.00 13.35 -5.74
CA PHE A 85 -23.07 13.59 -6.84
C PHE A 85 -23.41 12.74 -8.06
N SER A 86 -23.68 13.39 -9.18
CA SER A 86 -23.81 12.76 -10.49
C SER A 86 -22.51 12.94 -11.26
N ILE A 87 -21.86 11.84 -11.61
CA ILE A 87 -20.57 11.84 -12.29
C ILE A 87 -20.80 11.34 -13.72
N SER A 88 -20.60 12.22 -14.71
CA SER A 88 -20.70 11.88 -16.12
C SER A 88 -19.31 11.80 -16.73
N VAL A 89 -18.90 10.63 -17.18
CA VAL A 89 -17.57 10.37 -17.76
C VAL A 89 -17.70 10.24 -19.27
N SER A 90 -16.84 10.91 -20.02
CA SER A 90 -16.75 10.84 -21.48
C SER A 90 -15.34 10.43 -21.88
N LEU A 91 -15.20 9.26 -22.48
CA LEU A 91 -13.92 8.66 -22.88
C LEU A 91 -13.89 8.49 -24.41
N TYR A 92 -12.70 8.66 -24.97
CA TYR A 92 -12.42 8.44 -26.39
C TYR A 92 -11.33 7.37 -26.56
N GLU A 93 -11.30 6.72 -27.72
CA GLU A 93 -10.29 5.71 -28.03
C GLU A 93 -8.86 6.23 -27.86
N PRO A 94 -8.05 5.63 -26.97
CA PRO A 94 -6.66 5.98 -26.84
C PRO A 94 -5.88 5.53 -28.08
N SER A 95 -4.86 6.28 -28.46
CA SER A 95 -4.18 6.08 -29.75
C SER A 95 -2.67 6.28 -29.63
N ILE A 96 -1.94 5.64 -30.54
CA ILE A 96 -0.52 5.94 -30.77
C ILE A 96 -0.45 7.10 -31.76
N ALA A 97 0.00 8.27 -31.28
CA ALA A 97 0.20 9.46 -32.10
C ALA A 97 1.39 9.30 -33.06
N SER A 98 2.46 8.64 -32.61
CA SER A 98 3.60 8.27 -33.45
C SER A 98 4.42 7.14 -32.80
N SER A 99 5.19 6.41 -33.61
CA SER A 99 6.18 5.46 -33.11
C SER A 99 7.45 5.50 -33.97
N GLU A 100 8.60 5.32 -33.33
CA GLU A 100 9.92 5.31 -33.97
C GLU A 100 10.77 4.18 -33.38
N ILE A 101 11.58 3.52 -34.21
CA ILE A 101 12.64 2.61 -33.76
C ILE A 101 13.98 3.24 -34.14
N LYS A 102 14.61 3.86 -33.16
CA LYS A 102 15.88 4.57 -33.34
C LYS A 102 17.05 3.61 -33.24
N ARG A 103 17.89 3.57 -34.26
CA ARG A 103 19.18 2.87 -34.23
C ARG A 103 20.20 3.72 -33.46
N ILE A 104 20.82 3.13 -32.45
CA ILE A 104 21.86 3.75 -31.62
C ILE A 104 23.18 3.03 -31.90
N VAL A 105 24.18 3.79 -32.32
CA VAL A 105 25.53 3.27 -32.57
C VAL A 105 26.46 3.85 -31.49
N ARG A 106 27.05 2.97 -30.68
CA ARG A 106 28.06 3.33 -29.68
C ARG A 106 29.39 2.71 -30.09
N LYS A 107 30.47 3.47 -29.93
CA LYS A 107 31.84 2.95 -30.04
C LYS A 107 32.38 2.81 -28.63
N GLU A 108 32.74 1.59 -28.24
CA GLU A 108 33.36 1.30 -26.96
C GLU A 108 34.73 0.66 -27.22
N LYS A 109 35.72 0.95 -26.38
CA LYS A 109 37.02 0.27 -26.44
C LYS A 109 36.98 -0.92 -25.49
N ASP A 110 37.39 -2.08 -25.98
CA ASP A 110 37.55 -3.23 -25.10
C ASP A 110 38.77 -3.07 -24.18
N VAL A 111 38.95 -4.03 -23.27
CA VAL A 111 40.07 -4.09 -22.32
C VAL A 111 41.46 -4.11 -22.97
N TYR A 112 41.54 -4.33 -24.29
CA TYR A 112 42.78 -4.31 -25.08
C TYR A 112 42.92 -3.04 -25.94
N GLY A 113 41.99 -2.09 -25.80
CA GLY A 113 42.02 -0.80 -26.49
C GLY A 113 41.47 -0.85 -27.92
N VAL A 114 40.86 -1.96 -28.35
CA VAL A 114 40.27 -2.11 -29.69
C VAL A 114 38.87 -1.49 -29.72
N GLU A 115 38.60 -0.62 -30.69
CA GLU A 115 37.27 -0.04 -30.90
C GLU A 115 36.28 -1.10 -31.39
N GLN A 116 35.28 -1.39 -30.57
CA GLN A 116 34.11 -2.20 -30.91
C GLN A 116 32.90 -1.29 -31.17
N THR A 117 32.18 -1.57 -32.25
CA THR A 117 30.91 -0.88 -32.55
C THR A 117 29.77 -1.70 -31.97
N ILE A 118 29.09 -1.15 -30.98
CA ILE A 118 27.88 -1.71 -30.39
C ILE A 118 26.69 -1.03 -31.05
N ILE A 119 25.79 -1.82 -31.64
CA ILE A 119 24.54 -1.34 -32.22
C ILE A 119 23.41 -1.79 -31.30
N THR A 120 22.68 -0.83 -30.74
CA THR A 120 21.44 -1.08 -30.01
C THR A 120 20.30 -0.33 -30.68
N TYR A 121 19.07 -0.66 -30.30
CA TYR A 121 17.87 0.01 -30.80
C TYR A 121 17.08 0.55 -29.62
N LYS A 122 16.32 1.62 -29.84
CA LYS A 122 15.36 2.13 -28.88
C LYS A 122 14.03 2.34 -29.57
N ALA A 123 13.00 1.64 -29.11
CA ALA A 123 11.63 1.87 -29.53
C ALA A 123 11.04 3.01 -28.70
N ILE A 124 10.42 3.97 -29.38
CA ILE A 124 9.80 5.17 -28.80
C ILE A 124 8.36 5.20 -29.30
N VAL A 125 7.40 5.24 -28.38
CA VAL A 125 5.97 5.25 -28.70
C VAL A 125 5.32 6.44 -28.01
N ASN A 126 4.75 7.35 -28.79
CA ASN A 126 4.03 8.51 -28.29
C ASN A 126 2.53 8.18 -28.27
N CYS A 127 1.96 8.15 -27.07
CA CYS A 127 0.56 7.82 -26.84
C CYS A 127 -0.26 9.08 -26.56
N LYS A 128 -1.53 9.04 -26.96
CA LYS A 128 -2.52 10.08 -26.70
C LYS A 128 -3.81 9.46 -26.18
N GLU A 129 -4.18 9.88 -24.99
CA GLU A 129 -5.42 9.53 -24.30
C GLU A 129 -6.30 10.78 -24.23
N ARG A 130 -7.60 10.62 -24.42
CA ARG A 130 -8.56 11.73 -24.34
C ARG A 130 -9.77 11.36 -23.53
N GLY A 131 -10.23 12.29 -22.71
CA GLY A 131 -11.44 12.12 -21.95
C GLY A 131 -11.70 13.26 -20.98
N SER A 132 -12.85 13.18 -20.32
CA SER A 132 -13.21 14.09 -19.25
C SER A 132 -14.22 13.43 -18.32
N TYR A 133 -14.36 13.96 -17.11
CA TYR A 133 -15.52 13.69 -16.30
C TYR A 133 -16.06 14.98 -15.70
N LYS A 134 -17.38 15.04 -15.58
CA LYS A 134 -18.12 16.14 -14.98
C LYS A 134 -18.73 15.65 -13.67
N LEU A 135 -18.47 16.38 -12.60
CA LEU A 135 -19.15 16.25 -11.33
C LEU A 135 -20.28 17.28 -11.29
N ASP A 136 -21.51 16.82 -11.15
CA ASP A 136 -22.71 17.65 -10.99
C ASP A 136 -23.40 17.35 -9.65
N CYS A 137 -23.83 18.40 -8.96
CA CYS A 137 -24.63 18.32 -7.75
C CYS A 137 -25.78 19.32 -7.83
N ALA A 138 -27.01 18.82 -7.99
CA ALA A 138 -28.19 19.67 -8.07
C ALA A 138 -28.50 20.35 -6.72
N GLY A 139 -28.21 19.67 -5.61
CA GLY A 139 -28.46 20.18 -4.25
C GLY A 139 -27.48 21.26 -3.80
N ASP A 140 -26.28 21.30 -4.40
CA ASP A 140 -25.28 22.35 -4.14
C ASP A 140 -24.39 22.54 -5.39
N PRO A 141 -24.72 23.51 -6.27
CA PRO A 141 -23.96 23.78 -7.48
C PRO A 141 -22.50 24.20 -7.26
N SER A 142 -22.10 24.54 -6.03
CA SER A 142 -20.71 24.89 -5.73
C SER A 142 -19.74 23.73 -5.94
N PHE A 143 -20.24 22.49 -5.96
CA PHE A 143 -19.47 21.29 -6.29
C PHE A 143 -19.27 21.07 -7.79
N ASN A 144 -20.02 21.75 -8.66
CA ASN A 144 -20.02 21.44 -10.09
C ASN A 144 -18.67 21.73 -10.74
N ARG A 145 -18.01 20.71 -11.29
CA ARG A 145 -16.67 20.83 -11.89
C ARG A 145 -16.53 19.94 -13.11
N LEU A 146 -15.75 20.39 -14.09
CA LEU A 146 -15.32 19.61 -15.24
C LEU A 146 -13.82 19.33 -15.10
N PHE A 147 -13.44 18.08 -15.26
CA PHE A 147 -12.06 17.62 -15.15
C PHE A 147 -11.65 17.00 -16.48
N SER A 148 -10.45 17.35 -16.95
CA SER A 148 -9.83 16.72 -18.11
C SER A 148 -9.12 15.43 -17.68
N LEU A 149 -9.23 14.40 -18.52
CA LEU A 149 -8.47 13.15 -18.45
C LEU A 149 -7.49 13.04 -19.63
N ASP A 150 -7.26 14.15 -20.36
CA ASP A 150 -6.38 14.15 -21.51
C ASP A 150 -4.93 13.95 -21.08
N ARG A 151 -4.23 13.07 -21.78
CA ARG A 151 -2.83 12.77 -21.51
C ARG A 151 -2.07 12.53 -22.80
N GLU A 152 -0.87 13.07 -22.86
CA GLU A 152 0.14 12.73 -23.86
C GLU A 152 1.39 12.26 -23.13
N TYR A 153 1.94 11.12 -23.54
CA TYR A 153 3.12 10.53 -22.91
C TYR A 153 3.92 9.68 -23.88
N THR A 154 5.19 9.47 -23.53
CA THR A 154 6.13 8.67 -24.31
C THR A 154 6.53 7.44 -23.54
N LEU A 155 6.43 6.27 -24.18
CA LEU A 155 6.96 5.01 -23.70
C LEU A 155 8.24 4.69 -24.47
N GLU A 156 9.31 4.35 -23.75
CA GLU A 156 10.59 3.96 -24.35
C GLU A 156 11.00 2.55 -23.91
N ARG A 157 11.58 1.79 -24.84
CA ARG A 157 12.19 0.49 -24.54
C ARG A 157 13.50 0.33 -25.32
N ASP A 158 14.58 0.01 -24.62
CA ASP A 158 15.82 -0.43 -25.24
C ASP A 158 15.63 -1.85 -25.81
N CYS A 159 16.13 -2.08 -27.01
CA CYS A 159 15.94 -3.30 -27.79
C CYS A 159 17.26 -3.75 -28.41
N ASN A 160 17.45 -5.06 -28.53
CA ASN A 160 18.64 -5.64 -29.15
C ASN A 160 18.56 -5.63 -30.68
N ASN A 161 17.35 -5.66 -31.22
CA ASN A 161 17.09 -5.66 -32.66
C ASN A 161 15.79 -4.89 -33.00
N PRO A 162 15.58 -4.52 -34.28
CA PRO A 162 14.38 -3.79 -34.69
C PRO A 162 13.08 -4.57 -34.49
N ASP A 163 13.10 -5.89 -34.54
CA ASP A 163 11.88 -6.70 -34.44
C ASP A 163 11.33 -6.75 -33.00
N GLU A 164 12.21 -6.74 -32.00
CA GLU A 164 11.84 -6.49 -30.59
C GLU A 164 11.15 -5.12 -30.43
N GLY A 165 11.65 -4.09 -31.13
CA GLY A 165 11.05 -2.77 -31.14
C GLY A 165 9.65 -2.76 -31.76
N LYS A 166 9.45 -3.46 -32.89
CA LYS A 166 8.12 -3.61 -33.50
C LYS A 166 7.16 -4.38 -32.59
N ALA A 167 7.64 -5.46 -31.95
CA ALA A 167 6.84 -6.24 -31.01
C ALA A 167 6.39 -5.40 -29.81
N PHE A 168 7.24 -4.49 -29.31
CA PHE A 168 6.87 -3.54 -28.27
C PHE A 168 5.76 -2.58 -28.71
N VAL A 169 5.86 -1.98 -29.90
CA VAL A 169 4.80 -1.10 -30.45
C VAL A 169 3.46 -1.85 -30.54
N VAL A 170 3.47 -3.10 -31.02
CA VAL A 170 2.27 -3.94 -31.11
C VAL A 170 1.71 -4.28 -29.73
N ALA A 171 2.57 -4.52 -28.73
CA ALA A 171 2.13 -4.77 -27.36
C ALA A 171 1.43 -3.54 -26.77
N VAL A 172 2.01 -2.33 -26.93
CA VAL A 172 1.39 -1.07 -26.50
C VAL A 172 0.01 -0.89 -27.15
N LEU A 173 -0.09 -1.11 -28.47
CA LEU A 173 -1.37 -1.04 -29.20
C LEU A 173 -2.45 -1.96 -28.63
N LYS A 174 -2.06 -3.10 -28.04
CA LYS A 174 -3.00 -4.07 -27.45
C LYS A 174 -3.41 -3.72 -26.02
N THR A 175 -2.55 -3.08 -25.23
CA THR A 175 -2.82 -2.82 -23.80
C THR A 175 -3.32 -1.40 -23.53
N ILE A 176 -3.01 -0.42 -24.39
CA ILE A 176 -3.29 1.00 -24.17
C ILE A 176 -4.76 1.29 -23.81
N GLY A 177 -5.70 0.52 -24.38
CA GLY A 177 -7.12 0.60 -24.03
C GLY A 177 -7.38 0.30 -22.55
N ASN A 178 -6.92 -0.85 -22.07
CA ASN A 178 -7.16 -1.29 -20.70
C ASN A 178 -6.35 -0.46 -19.69
N ASP A 179 -5.10 -0.15 -20.01
CA ASP A 179 -4.23 0.71 -19.18
C ASP A 179 -4.86 2.09 -18.97
N PHE A 180 -5.49 2.65 -20.01
CA PHE A 180 -6.20 3.92 -19.93
C PHE A 180 -7.42 3.83 -19.00
N LEU A 181 -8.25 2.77 -19.12
CA LEU A 181 -9.46 2.59 -18.31
C LEU A 181 -9.12 2.44 -16.81
N GLU A 182 -8.11 1.64 -16.47
CA GLU A 182 -7.62 1.50 -15.10
C GLU A 182 -7.08 2.83 -14.56
N SER A 183 -6.30 3.55 -15.39
CA SER A 183 -5.77 4.86 -15.02
C SER A 183 -6.89 5.85 -14.72
N VAL A 184 -7.95 5.89 -15.54
CA VAL A 184 -9.10 6.78 -15.33
C VAL A 184 -9.78 6.48 -14.00
N ALA A 185 -10.12 5.23 -13.71
CA ALA A 185 -10.79 4.86 -12.46
C ALA A 185 -9.94 5.23 -11.23
N SER A 186 -8.63 4.94 -11.27
CA SER A 186 -7.69 5.26 -10.21
C SER A 186 -7.54 6.77 -9.99
N ASN A 187 -7.35 7.54 -11.06
CA ASN A 187 -7.18 9.00 -11.00
C ASN A 187 -8.45 9.68 -10.46
N MET A 188 -9.61 9.26 -10.97
CA MET A 188 -10.90 9.77 -10.50
C MET A 188 -11.10 9.47 -9.02
N THR A 189 -10.86 8.23 -8.58
CA THR A 189 -10.96 7.84 -7.18
C THR A 189 -10.04 8.68 -6.30
N GLU A 190 -8.76 8.82 -6.65
CA GLU A 190 -7.80 9.62 -5.88
C GLU A 190 -8.26 11.09 -5.78
N LYS A 191 -8.69 11.67 -6.91
CA LYS A 191 -9.09 13.07 -6.97
C LYS A 191 -10.37 13.35 -6.20
N LEU A 192 -11.38 12.51 -6.38
CA LEU A 192 -12.69 12.65 -5.75
C LEU A 192 -12.60 12.35 -4.25
N SER A 193 -11.98 11.23 -3.84
CA SER A 193 -11.76 10.93 -2.43
C SER A 193 -10.85 11.96 -1.75
N GLY A 194 -9.83 12.47 -2.43
CA GLY A 194 -8.95 13.50 -1.89
C GLY A 194 -9.66 14.83 -1.63
N SER A 195 -10.67 15.17 -2.44
CA SER A 195 -11.39 16.44 -2.36
C SER A 195 -12.59 16.36 -1.42
N TYR A 196 -13.38 15.29 -1.53
CA TYR A 196 -14.71 15.16 -0.94
C TYR A 196 -14.79 14.00 0.08
N GLY A 197 -13.90 13.03 -0.01
CA GLY A 197 -13.99 11.78 0.73
C GLY A 197 -13.53 11.85 2.19
N PHE A 198 -14.15 11.02 3.02
CA PHE A 198 -13.76 10.74 4.39
C PHE A 198 -12.90 9.47 4.42
N VAL A 199 -11.59 9.63 4.17
CA VAL A 199 -10.70 8.51 3.88
C VAL A 199 -10.20 7.86 5.18
N ILE A 200 -10.48 6.57 5.36
CA ILE A 200 -9.91 5.79 6.48
C ILE A 200 -8.40 5.66 6.27
N GLN A 201 -7.63 6.05 7.29
CA GLN A 201 -6.18 5.91 7.34
C GLN A 201 -5.83 4.77 8.29
N GLN A 202 -5.04 3.82 7.80
CA GLN A 202 -4.39 2.78 8.60
C GLN A 202 -2.91 2.80 8.22
N THR A 203 -2.12 3.46 9.05
CA THR A 203 -0.74 3.81 8.72
C THR A 203 0.12 3.81 9.98
N THR A 204 1.37 4.23 9.85
CA THR A 204 2.30 4.40 10.95
C THR A 204 2.92 5.78 10.92
N ASP A 205 3.20 6.34 12.08
CA ASP A 205 4.16 7.44 12.25
C ASP A 205 5.26 6.97 13.22
N PHE A 206 6.22 7.82 13.54
CA PHE A 206 7.34 7.48 14.41
C PHE A 206 7.51 8.46 15.58
N LEU A 207 8.26 8.00 16.57
CA LEU A 207 8.68 8.76 17.73
C LEU A 207 10.20 8.68 17.89
N TRP A 208 10.81 9.73 18.40
CA TRP A 208 12.23 9.74 18.76
C TRP A 208 12.41 9.12 20.13
N ILE A 209 13.11 7.99 20.20
CA ILE A 209 13.33 7.24 21.44
C ILE A 209 14.82 7.15 21.72
N LEU A 210 15.18 7.26 22.99
CA LEU A 210 16.58 7.17 23.41
C LEU A 210 17.13 5.76 23.17
N ASP A 211 18.27 5.68 22.49
CA ASP A 211 18.98 4.42 22.22
C ASP A 211 20.28 4.26 23.01
N SER A 212 20.72 5.30 23.70
CA SER A 212 21.89 5.25 24.59
C SER A 212 21.61 4.43 25.85
N LYS A 213 21.83 3.11 25.79
CA LYS A 213 21.57 2.12 26.87
C LYS A 213 22.13 2.47 28.25
N LYS A 214 23.20 3.27 28.30
CA LYS A 214 23.86 3.68 29.56
C LYS A 214 23.26 4.96 30.17
N HIS A 215 22.35 5.61 29.45
CA HIS A 215 21.72 6.83 29.92
C HIS A 215 20.61 6.51 30.93
N SER A 216 20.49 7.30 32.00
CA SER A 216 19.51 7.04 33.07
C SER A 216 18.05 7.04 32.59
N GLU A 217 17.74 7.77 31.52
CA GLU A 217 16.40 7.81 30.90
C GLU A 217 16.12 6.69 29.88
N PHE A 218 17.07 5.78 29.63
CA PHE A 218 16.90 4.76 28.59
C PHE A 218 15.68 3.86 28.86
N ASP A 219 15.60 3.27 30.04
CA ASP A 219 14.51 2.35 30.40
C ASP A 219 13.16 3.07 30.41
N ASN A 220 13.12 4.30 30.94
CA ASN A 220 11.90 5.11 30.95
C ASN A 220 11.45 5.47 29.53
N SER A 221 12.38 5.78 28.62
CA SER A 221 12.09 6.07 27.21
C SER A 221 11.54 4.83 26.48
N LYS A 222 12.13 3.65 26.69
CA LYS A 222 11.63 2.39 26.11
C LYS A 222 10.27 1.99 26.71
N LYS A 223 10.04 2.23 28.00
CA LYS A 223 8.73 2.04 28.62
C LYS A 223 7.68 2.95 28.01
N ALA A 224 7.98 4.24 27.84
CA ALA A 224 7.08 5.19 27.19
C ALA A 224 6.69 4.75 25.77
N LEU A 225 7.64 4.29 24.96
CA LEU A 225 7.36 3.71 23.64
C LEU A 225 6.39 2.52 23.73
N THR A 226 6.57 1.65 24.72
CA THR A 226 5.75 0.45 24.91
C THR A 226 4.32 0.81 25.27
N ASP A 227 4.15 1.74 26.22
CA ASP A 227 2.84 2.24 26.65
C ASP A 227 2.12 2.96 25.49
N ILE A 228 2.85 3.77 24.71
CA ILE A 228 2.32 4.44 23.52
C ILE A 228 1.82 3.44 22.49
N ARG A 229 2.65 2.46 22.12
CA ARG A 229 2.26 1.42 21.15
C ARG A 229 1.04 0.65 21.63
N ALA A 230 0.97 0.30 22.92
CA ALA A 230 -0.16 -0.40 23.49
C ALA A 230 -1.46 0.41 23.37
N ALA A 231 -1.42 1.71 23.68
CA ALA A 231 -2.58 2.58 23.58
C ALA A 231 -3.01 2.82 22.13
N PHE A 232 -2.09 3.21 21.24
CA PHE A 232 -2.41 3.50 19.84
C PHE A 232 -2.79 2.24 19.03
N ASN A 233 -2.33 1.04 19.40
CA ASN A 233 -2.81 -0.20 18.77
C ASN A 233 -4.31 -0.47 19.01
N LYS A 234 -4.91 0.15 20.03
CA LYS A 234 -6.35 0.09 20.30
C LYS A 234 -7.13 1.19 19.57
N MET A 235 -6.44 2.18 19.00
CA MET A 235 -7.05 3.25 18.23
C MET A 235 -7.82 2.65 17.04
N ARG A 236 -9.07 3.09 16.86
CA ARG A 236 -9.92 2.74 15.71
C ARG A 236 -10.53 4.00 15.15
N TYR A 237 -10.63 4.09 13.83
CA TYR A 237 -11.19 5.26 13.16
C TYR A 237 -12.66 5.50 13.51
N ASN A 238 -13.43 4.48 13.90
CA ASN A 238 -14.86 4.55 14.18
C ASN A 238 -15.22 4.48 15.67
N GLN A 239 -14.25 4.68 16.57
CA GLN A 239 -14.46 4.67 18.01
C GLN A 239 -13.90 5.95 18.63
N GLU A 240 -14.54 6.45 19.68
CA GLU A 240 -14.08 7.66 20.36
C GLU A 240 -12.61 7.53 20.81
N ILE A 241 -11.86 8.63 20.68
CA ILE A 241 -10.43 8.67 21.03
C ILE A 241 -10.17 8.77 22.55
N THR A 242 -11.20 9.08 23.33
CA THR A 242 -11.12 9.32 24.79
C THR A 242 -10.43 8.20 25.57
N PRO A 243 -10.69 6.90 25.34
CA PRO A 243 -9.99 5.83 26.07
C PRO A 243 -8.48 5.81 25.81
N VAL A 244 -8.04 6.11 24.58
CA VAL A 244 -6.61 6.20 24.24
C VAL A 244 -5.97 7.39 24.95
N LYS A 245 -6.67 8.53 25.05
CA LYS A 245 -6.22 9.71 25.81
C LYS A 245 -5.96 9.36 27.28
N VAL A 246 -6.90 8.66 27.92
CA VAL A 246 -6.79 8.27 29.33
C VAL A 246 -5.63 7.30 29.55
N GLU A 247 -5.45 6.30 28.68
CA GLU A 247 -4.37 5.32 28.80
C GLU A 247 -2.97 5.98 28.66
N LEU A 248 -2.87 7.03 27.86
CA LEU A 248 -1.63 7.77 27.64
C LEU A 248 -1.29 8.80 28.72
N ASP A 249 -2.21 9.13 29.63
CA ASP A 249 -2.05 10.26 30.56
C ASP A 249 -0.74 10.17 31.37
N LYS A 250 -0.43 8.99 31.93
CA LYS A 250 0.83 8.77 32.67
C LYS A 250 2.07 8.94 31.79
N THR A 251 2.03 8.46 30.55
CA THR A 251 3.14 8.57 29.60
C THR A 251 3.34 10.02 29.15
N ILE A 252 2.25 10.75 28.94
CA ILE A 252 2.27 12.18 28.66
C ILE A 252 2.90 12.93 29.84
N GLN A 253 2.49 12.65 31.08
CA GLN A 253 3.07 13.29 32.27
C GLN A 253 4.57 13.01 32.39
N TYR A 254 5.02 11.78 32.12
CA TYR A 254 6.43 11.43 32.06
C TYR A 254 7.19 12.26 31.02
N LEU A 255 6.69 12.34 29.78
CA LEU A 255 7.33 13.12 28.72
C LEU A 255 7.39 14.62 29.07
N LYS A 256 6.31 15.16 29.67
CA LYS A 256 6.30 16.55 30.17
C LYS A 256 7.36 16.79 31.23
N ALA A 257 7.63 15.82 32.11
CA ALA A 257 8.66 15.93 33.14
C ALA A 257 10.10 15.91 32.60
N ILE A 258 10.34 15.55 31.32
CA ILE A 258 11.67 15.69 30.71
C ILE A 258 12.06 17.17 30.58
N ASP A 259 11.09 18.04 30.25
CA ASP A 259 11.26 19.49 30.14
C ASP A 259 11.86 20.13 31.39
N THR A 260 11.45 19.67 32.56
CA THR A 260 11.85 20.23 33.85
C THR A 260 13.08 19.57 34.47
N ARG A 261 13.35 18.30 34.12
CA ARG A 261 14.52 17.55 34.62
C ARG A 261 15.81 17.86 33.88
N PHE A 262 15.71 18.15 32.57
CA PHE A 262 16.85 18.41 31.70
C PHE A 262 16.77 19.86 31.21
N THR A 263 17.40 20.78 31.92
CA THR A 263 17.30 22.23 31.66
C THR A 263 18.59 22.86 31.18
N ALA A 264 19.69 22.10 31.10
CA ALA A 264 20.96 22.65 30.64
C ALA A 264 20.90 23.00 29.14
N GLU A 265 21.68 24.01 28.76
CA GLU A 265 21.76 24.49 27.38
C GLU A 265 22.75 23.69 26.51
N ASP A 266 23.34 22.64 27.06
CA ASP A 266 24.22 21.75 26.33
C ASP A 266 23.44 20.88 25.32
N ARG A 267 24.20 20.32 24.36
CA ARG A 267 23.62 19.59 23.23
C ARG A 267 22.81 18.36 23.67
N LYS A 268 23.16 17.71 24.78
CA LYS A 268 22.53 16.45 25.20
C LYS A 268 21.18 16.68 25.83
N ASP A 269 21.11 17.63 26.77
CA ASP A 269 19.86 18.06 27.37
C ASP A 269 18.91 18.61 26.30
N LYS A 270 19.42 19.42 25.36
CA LYS A 270 18.65 19.86 24.18
C LYS A 270 18.10 18.69 23.37
N LYS A 271 18.90 17.65 23.13
CA LYS A 271 18.47 16.48 22.35
C LYS A 271 17.41 15.65 23.09
N LEU A 272 17.52 15.50 24.41
CA LEU A 272 16.50 14.86 25.24
C LEU A 272 15.17 15.64 25.21
N ARG A 273 15.23 16.96 25.45
CA ARG A 273 14.07 17.85 25.37
C ARG A 273 13.42 17.80 23.99
N TYR A 274 14.24 17.83 22.93
CA TYR A 274 13.77 17.67 21.56
C TYR A 274 12.94 16.40 21.38
N SER A 275 13.44 15.23 21.83
CA SER A 275 12.69 13.97 21.71
C SER A 275 11.35 14.02 22.45
N ALA A 276 11.33 14.61 23.65
CA ALA A 276 10.12 14.73 24.45
C ALA A 276 9.10 15.66 23.77
N TYR A 277 9.54 16.82 23.29
CA TYR A 277 8.66 17.79 22.66
C TYR A 277 8.10 17.28 21.33
N TYR A 278 8.93 16.63 20.50
CA TYR A 278 8.47 15.99 19.25
C TYR A 278 7.43 14.94 19.55
N ASN A 279 7.72 14.03 20.47
CA ASN A 279 6.81 12.96 20.82
C ASN A 279 5.49 13.49 21.39
N LEU A 280 5.53 14.50 22.26
CA LEU A 280 4.32 15.14 22.78
C LEU A 280 3.50 15.83 21.68
N ALA A 281 4.15 16.58 20.78
CA ALA A 281 3.48 17.22 19.66
C ALA A 281 2.78 16.20 18.76
N THR A 282 3.46 15.09 18.42
CA THR A 282 2.92 13.99 17.63
C THR A 282 1.77 13.27 18.33
N ILE A 283 1.91 12.94 19.62
CA ILE A 283 0.85 12.31 20.41
C ILE A 283 -0.38 13.20 20.43
N TYR A 284 -0.24 14.48 20.78
CA TYR A 284 -1.40 15.39 20.85
C TYR A 284 -2.07 15.61 19.49
N TYR A 285 -1.29 15.69 18.40
CA TYR A 285 -1.86 15.74 17.05
C TYR A 285 -2.79 14.56 16.77
N TYR A 286 -2.33 13.33 17.04
CA TYR A 286 -3.12 12.11 16.81
C TYR A 286 -4.19 11.84 17.86
N LEU A 287 -4.24 12.63 18.94
CA LEU A 287 -5.35 12.64 19.90
C LEU A 287 -6.39 13.71 19.56
N ASP A 288 -6.33 14.32 18.37
CA ASP A 288 -7.21 15.42 17.94
C ASP A 288 -7.13 16.65 18.87
N MET A 289 -5.91 16.95 19.36
CA MET A 289 -5.63 18.03 20.31
C MET A 289 -4.57 18.99 19.73
N PRO A 290 -4.90 19.72 18.63
CA PRO A 290 -3.93 20.54 17.91
C PRO A 290 -3.42 21.73 18.73
N ASP A 291 -4.22 22.27 19.65
CA ASP A 291 -3.82 23.41 20.48
C ASP A 291 -2.77 22.98 21.53
N GLU A 292 -2.95 21.81 22.13
CA GLU A 292 -1.96 21.20 23.02
C GLU A 292 -0.70 20.79 22.25
N SER A 293 -0.85 20.29 21.02
CA SER A 293 0.30 20.00 20.15
C SER A 293 1.10 21.27 19.85
N ASP A 294 0.45 22.40 19.56
CA ASP A 294 1.11 23.69 19.28
C ASP A 294 1.97 24.19 20.45
N ILE A 295 1.59 23.91 21.70
CA ILE A 295 2.41 24.22 22.89
C ILE A 295 3.77 23.52 22.79
N TRP A 296 3.79 22.24 22.43
CA TRP A 296 5.02 21.45 22.31
C TRP A 296 5.81 21.78 21.05
N CYS A 297 5.12 22.13 19.96
CA CYS A 297 5.79 22.63 18.75
C CYS A 297 6.54 23.94 19.01
N ASN A 298 5.94 24.87 19.77
CA ASN A 298 6.62 26.11 20.14
C ASN A 298 7.86 25.83 21.01
N LYS A 299 7.80 24.82 21.89
CA LYS A 299 8.97 24.35 22.66
C LYS A 299 10.05 23.72 21.78
N LEU A 300 9.69 22.91 20.77
CA LEU A 300 10.64 22.38 19.77
C LEU A 300 11.40 23.51 19.07
N ILE A 301 10.68 24.51 18.56
CA ILE A 301 11.25 25.66 17.85
C ILE A 301 12.18 26.44 18.78
N ALA A 302 11.74 26.70 20.02
CA ALA A 302 12.53 27.42 21.01
C ALA A 302 13.80 26.66 21.45
N ASN A 303 13.77 25.32 21.43
CA ASN A 303 14.91 24.47 21.82
C ASN A 303 16.07 24.50 20.82
N LYS A 304 15.83 24.89 19.56
CA LYS A 304 16.83 25.10 18.50
C LYS A 304 17.74 23.87 18.23
N TYR A 305 17.26 22.66 18.50
CA TYR A 305 17.95 21.43 18.10
C TYR A 305 17.60 21.06 16.64
N ASP A 306 16.30 21.00 16.35
CA ASP A 306 15.74 20.97 15.00
C ASP A 306 14.38 21.69 15.04
N ALA A 307 14.35 22.92 14.53
CA ALA A 307 13.14 23.75 14.56
C ALA A 307 12.15 23.38 13.46
N SER A 308 12.63 22.74 12.38
CA SER A 308 11.83 22.46 11.18
C SER A 308 10.69 21.48 11.47
N ASP A 309 10.93 20.50 12.35
CA ASP A 309 9.90 19.57 12.81
C ASP A 309 8.75 20.27 13.55
N GLY A 310 9.09 21.27 14.38
CA GLY A 310 8.09 22.07 15.08
C GLY A 310 7.25 22.93 14.11
N GLU A 311 7.89 23.55 13.13
CA GLU A 311 7.20 24.34 12.10
C GLU A 311 6.30 23.46 11.22
N GLY A 312 6.80 22.30 10.79
CA GLY A 312 6.05 21.32 10.01
C GLY A 312 4.82 20.79 10.77
N MET A 313 4.98 20.47 12.05
CA MET A 313 3.85 20.01 12.88
C MET A 313 2.82 21.13 13.12
N LYS A 314 3.22 22.39 13.31
CA LYS A 314 2.26 23.52 13.39
C LYS A 314 1.44 23.66 12.13
N ALA A 315 2.04 23.49 10.95
CA ALA A 315 1.30 23.51 9.69
C ALA A 315 0.28 22.35 9.60
N ARG A 316 0.63 21.17 10.14
CA ARG A 316 -0.29 20.02 10.27
C ARG A 316 -1.43 20.34 11.25
N ASN A 317 -1.13 20.92 12.42
CA ASN A 317 -2.13 21.35 13.41
C ASN A 317 -3.10 22.38 12.84
N GLU A 318 -2.60 23.39 12.13
CA GLU A 318 -3.44 24.40 11.48
C GLU A 318 -4.34 23.77 10.41
N THR A 319 -3.81 22.83 9.62
CA THR A 319 -4.59 22.07 8.65
C THR A 319 -5.68 21.24 9.32
N LEU A 320 -5.37 20.58 10.44
CA LEU A 320 -6.34 19.81 11.22
C LEU A 320 -7.45 20.72 11.77
N ARG A 321 -7.10 21.88 12.35
CA ARG A 321 -8.07 22.89 12.81
C ARG A 321 -8.98 23.38 11.67
N LYS A 322 -8.43 23.65 10.49
CA LYS A 322 -9.22 24.02 9.29
C LYS A 322 -10.17 22.90 8.89
N ARG A 323 -9.72 21.65 8.90
CA ARG A 323 -10.58 20.49 8.60
C ARG A 323 -11.70 20.35 9.62
N PHE A 324 -11.43 20.47 10.92
CA PHE A 324 -12.46 20.48 11.96
C PHE A 324 -13.50 21.57 11.75
N ALA A 325 -13.06 22.81 11.49
CA ALA A 325 -13.97 23.92 11.22
C ALA A 325 -14.85 23.69 9.99
N ILE A 326 -14.25 23.26 8.87
CA ILE A 326 -14.96 22.99 7.61
C ILE A 326 -15.96 21.84 7.76
N ASN A 327 -15.58 20.76 8.46
CA ASN A 327 -16.40 19.56 8.63
C ASN A 327 -17.38 19.66 9.80
N LYS A 328 -17.29 20.73 10.62
CA LYS A 328 -18.12 20.96 11.82
C LYS A 328 -18.04 19.83 12.85
N ILE A 329 -16.84 19.26 13.02
CA ILE A 329 -16.54 18.20 13.99
C ILE A 329 -15.22 18.48 14.69
N THR A 330 -14.94 17.81 15.81
CA THR A 330 -13.73 18.00 16.62
C THR A 330 -12.86 16.75 16.73
N SER A 331 -13.21 15.70 15.99
CA SER A 331 -12.55 14.40 16.06
C SER A 331 -12.38 13.82 14.66
N THR A 332 -11.23 13.21 14.39
CA THR A 332 -10.98 12.37 13.21
C THR A 332 -11.44 10.93 13.43
N HIS A 333 -11.99 10.63 14.61
CA HIS A 333 -12.60 9.35 14.91
C HIS A 333 -14.12 9.44 14.80
N LEU A 334 -14.65 8.93 13.69
CA LEU A 334 -16.07 8.95 13.36
C LEU A 334 -16.44 7.75 12.48
N ASP A 335 -17.71 7.38 12.54
CA ASP A 335 -18.27 6.33 11.70
C ASP A 335 -18.47 6.84 10.26
N VAL A 336 -17.75 6.23 9.32
CA VAL A 336 -17.77 6.56 7.90
C VAL A 336 -18.11 5.33 7.10
N GLU A 337 -18.72 5.52 5.93
CA GLU A 337 -18.92 4.42 5.01
C GLU A 337 -17.53 3.87 4.63
N PRO A 338 -17.26 2.57 4.89
CA PRO A 338 -15.99 1.99 4.50
C PRO A 338 -15.81 2.08 2.98
N ARG A 339 -14.56 2.05 2.53
CA ARG A 339 -14.21 2.07 1.10
C ARG A 339 -14.91 0.91 0.40
N THR A 340 -16.02 1.22 -0.24
CA THR A 340 -16.89 0.26 -0.90
C THR A 340 -17.16 0.79 -2.29
N ASN A 341 -16.92 -0.05 -3.29
CA ASN A 341 -17.03 0.22 -4.72
C ASN A 341 -18.47 0.41 -5.20
N GLY A 342 -19.40 0.79 -4.32
CA GLY A 342 -20.82 0.70 -4.67
C GLY A 342 -21.41 -0.69 -4.72
N ILE A 343 -20.57 -1.71 -4.80
CA ILE A 343 -20.84 -2.95 -4.12
C ILE A 343 -20.86 -2.57 -2.65
N ALA A 344 -22.06 -2.42 -2.10
CA ALA A 344 -22.24 -2.25 -0.67
C ALA A 344 -21.22 -3.14 0.06
N ASP A 345 -20.56 -2.65 1.12
CA ASP A 345 -20.22 -3.58 2.19
C ASP A 345 -21.54 -3.98 2.78
N ASN A 346 -22.07 -4.95 2.09
CA ASN A 346 -23.29 -5.57 2.37
C ASN A 346 -22.85 -6.52 3.51
N SER A 347 -22.77 -5.95 4.71
CA SER A 347 -23.44 -6.57 5.85
C SER A 347 -24.95 -6.76 5.58
N ASN A 348 -25.44 -6.30 4.42
CA ASN A 348 -26.63 -6.78 3.73
C ASN A 348 -26.40 -7.72 2.51
N ASP A 349 -25.22 -8.30 2.24
CA ASP A 349 -25.16 -9.48 1.32
C ASP A 349 -25.79 -10.64 2.08
N ASP A 350 -25.64 -10.62 3.40
CA ASP A 350 -26.42 -11.41 4.34
C ASP A 350 -27.91 -11.00 4.45
N LYS A 351 -28.37 -9.88 3.85
CA LYS A 351 -29.78 -9.39 3.97
C LYS A 351 -30.54 -9.14 2.67
N ALA A 352 -29.90 -9.04 1.51
CA ALA A 352 -30.56 -8.94 0.20
C ALA A 352 -30.66 -10.30 -0.50
N VAL A 353 -29.83 -11.25 -0.09
CA VAL A 353 -29.96 -12.66 -0.45
C VAL A 353 -30.95 -13.26 0.55
N GLY A 354 -32.24 -13.27 0.21
CA GLY A 354 -33.23 -13.95 1.04
C GLY A 354 -32.77 -15.39 1.31
N ALA A 355 -33.15 -15.99 2.44
CA ALA A 355 -32.74 -17.34 2.84
C ALA A 355 -33.03 -18.46 1.81
N ASN A 356 -33.63 -18.12 0.66
CA ASN A 356 -33.99 -18.98 -0.45
C ASN A 356 -33.38 -18.54 -1.81
N HIS A 357 -32.31 -17.73 -1.85
CA HIS A 357 -31.64 -17.38 -3.11
C HIS A 357 -30.78 -18.54 -3.62
N SER A 358 -30.90 -18.86 -4.91
CA SER A 358 -30.10 -19.89 -5.57
C SER A 358 -28.94 -19.26 -6.34
N PHE A 359 -27.72 -19.41 -5.81
CA PHE A 359 -26.50 -18.93 -6.49
C PHE A 359 -26.10 -19.77 -7.70
N LYS A 360 -26.69 -20.96 -7.86
CA LYS A 360 -26.41 -21.84 -9.01
C LYS A 360 -26.84 -21.20 -10.35
N GLU A 361 -27.87 -20.36 -10.32
CA GLU A 361 -28.46 -19.73 -11.50
C GLU A 361 -28.04 -18.25 -11.64
N ASP A 362 -27.29 -17.74 -10.67
CA ASP A 362 -26.84 -16.36 -10.61
C ASP A 362 -25.55 -16.17 -11.43
N LYS A 363 -25.65 -15.41 -12.53
CA LYS A 363 -24.54 -15.19 -13.46
C LYS A 363 -23.40 -14.36 -12.87
N GLU A 364 -23.62 -13.68 -11.76
CA GLU A 364 -22.57 -12.92 -11.07
C GLU A 364 -21.73 -13.80 -10.13
N TYR A 365 -22.20 -15.01 -9.82
CA TYR A 365 -21.56 -15.92 -8.86
C TYR A 365 -21.02 -17.19 -9.55
N GLY A 366 -19.82 -17.58 -9.14
CA GLY A 366 -19.16 -18.81 -9.57
C GLY A 366 -19.07 -19.80 -8.42
N LEU A 367 -19.24 -21.08 -8.74
CA LEU A 367 -18.92 -22.16 -7.81
C LEU A 367 -17.40 -22.25 -7.62
N VAL A 368 -16.97 -22.22 -6.37
CA VAL A 368 -15.59 -22.41 -5.96
C VAL A 368 -15.45 -23.53 -4.95
N LYS A 369 -14.31 -24.22 -4.98
CA LYS A 369 -13.93 -25.20 -3.95
C LYS A 369 -12.73 -24.65 -3.18
N LEU A 370 -12.93 -24.45 -1.89
CA LEU A 370 -11.89 -24.06 -0.95
C LEU A 370 -11.32 -25.34 -0.33
N VAL A 371 -10.03 -25.62 -0.57
CA VAL A 371 -9.33 -26.67 0.14
C VAL A 371 -8.67 -26.03 1.35
N LEU A 372 -9.13 -26.34 2.56
CA LEU A 372 -8.59 -25.81 3.80
C LEU A 372 -7.27 -26.50 4.18
N LYS A 373 -6.47 -25.85 5.03
CA LYS A 373 -5.25 -26.47 5.58
C LYS A 373 -5.53 -27.63 6.54
N THR A 374 -6.77 -27.74 7.04
CA THR A 374 -7.26 -28.91 7.79
C THR A 374 -7.53 -30.12 6.90
N ASN A 375 -7.31 -30.02 5.57
CA ASN A 375 -7.69 -30.98 4.53
C ASN A 375 -9.21 -31.13 4.29
N ASP A 376 -10.02 -30.26 4.89
CA ASP A 376 -11.45 -30.16 4.54
C ASP A 376 -11.62 -29.41 3.22
N THR A 377 -12.56 -29.84 2.39
CA THR A 377 -12.94 -29.11 1.17
C THR A 377 -14.34 -28.54 1.32
N ILE A 378 -14.48 -27.23 1.12
CA ILE A 378 -15.75 -26.51 1.18
C ILE A 378 -16.13 -26.11 -0.24
N SER A 379 -17.31 -26.54 -0.70
CA SER A 379 -17.91 -26.03 -1.94
C SER A 379 -18.78 -24.83 -1.59
N ALA A 380 -18.55 -23.69 -2.25
CA ALA A 380 -19.20 -22.43 -1.95
C ALA A 380 -19.31 -21.57 -3.21
N TYR A 381 -20.14 -20.54 -3.18
CA TYR A 381 -20.26 -19.58 -4.27
C TYR A 381 -19.56 -18.27 -3.92
N THR A 382 -18.87 -17.67 -4.87
CA THR A 382 -18.28 -16.34 -4.70
C THR A 382 -18.55 -15.48 -5.92
N LYS A 383 -18.53 -14.16 -5.74
CA LYS A 383 -18.77 -13.24 -6.84
C LYS A 383 -17.59 -13.31 -7.81
N LEU A 384 -17.86 -13.54 -9.10
CA LEU A 384 -16.84 -13.71 -10.13
C LEU A 384 -15.92 -12.49 -10.24
N SER A 385 -16.44 -11.28 -10.07
CA SER A 385 -15.64 -10.04 -10.09
C SER A 385 -14.62 -9.94 -8.94
N LYS A 386 -14.85 -10.63 -7.82
CA LYS A 386 -13.92 -10.66 -6.69
C LYS A 386 -12.77 -11.64 -6.88
N LEU A 387 -12.91 -12.60 -7.80
CA LEU A 387 -11.85 -13.56 -8.13
C LEU A 387 -10.71 -12.93 -8.92
N LEU A 388 -10.97 -11.85 -9.67
CA LEU A 388 -9.95 -11.11 -10.42
C LEU A 388 -8.95 -10.39 -9.51
N HIS A 389 -9.35 -10.07 -8.27
CA HIS A 389 -8.56 -9.34 -7.29
C HIS A 389 -8.24 -10.20 -6.05
N LEU A 390 -8.17 -11.51 -6.24
CA LEU A 390 -7.96 -12.45 -5.16
C LEU A 390 -6.54 -12.27 -4.58
N ASP A 391 -6.46 -11.88 -3.29
CA ASP A 391 -5.20 -11.66 -2.57
C ASP A 391 -5.17 -12.40 -1.24
N GLN A 392 -5.48 -11.75 -0.11
CA GLN A 392 -5.35 -12.35 1.22
C GLN A 392 -6.64 -12.97 1.75
N ILE A 393 -7.79 -12.60 1.19
CA ILE A 393 -9.10 -13.01 1.69
C ILE A 393 -10.01 -13.45 0.55
N ILE A 394 -10.88 -14.40 0.83
CA ILE A 394 -11.98 -14.78 -0.04
C ILE A 394 -13.28 -14.84 0.77
N LYS A 395 -14.32 -14.16 0.28
CA LYS A 395 -15.67 -14.20 0.85
C LYS A 395 -16.52 -15.14 0.00
N VAL A 396 -17.17 -16.10 0.62
CA VAL A 396 -17.97 -17.13 -0.07
C VAL A 396 -19.31 -17.36 0.63
N SER A 397 -20.32 -17.77 -0.11
CA SER A 397 -21.61 -18.24 0.36
C SER A 397 -21.62 -19.77 0.39
N ILE A 398 -21.92 -20.37 1.54
CA ILE A 398 -22.05 -21.84 1.65
C ILE A 398 -23.52 -22.20 1.46
N PRO A 399 -23.88 -22.93 0.38
CA PRO A 399 -25.26 -23.33 0.13
C PRO A 399 -25.66 -24.53 1.01
N ASP A 400 -26.96 -24.69 1.23
CA ASP A 400 -27.53 -25.92 1.81
C ASP A 400 -27.60 -27.06 0.75
N GLN A 401 -28.17 -28.20 1.15
CA GLN A 401 -28.33 -29.37 0.27
C GLN A 401 -29.22 -29.11 -0.97
N ASN A 402 -29.98 -28.01 -0.97
CA ASN A 402 -30.88 -27.60 -2.06
C ASN A 402 -30.27 -26.48 -2.93
N GLY A 403 -29.05 -26.01 -2.63
CA GLY A 403 -28.39 -24.94 -3.37
C GLY A 403 -28.77 -23.52 -2.90
N LEU A 404 -29.49 -23.39 -1.79
CA LEU A 404 -29.98 -22.13 -1.25
C LEU A 404 -28.96 -21.51 -0.31
N HIS A 405 -28.88 -20.18 -0.30
CA HIS A 405 -27.99 -19.43 0.60
C HIS A 405 -28.28 -19.70 2.08
N VAL A 406 -27.24 -20.04 2.84
CA VAL A 406 -27.33 -20.16 4.30
C VAL A 406 -26.61 -19.03 5.03
N ALA A 407 -25.38 -18.71 4.63
CA ALA A 407 -24.59 -17.62 5.21
C ALA A 407 -23.34 -17.31 4.35
N PHE A 408 -22.86 -16.06 4.42
CA PHE A 408 -21.53 -15.72 3.93
C PHE A 408 -20.45 -16.01 4.98
N LYS A 409 -19.29 -16.48 4.52
CA LYS A 409 -18.11 -16.73 5.33
C LYS A 409 -16.87 -16.18 4.64
N THR A 410 -16.00 -15.54 5.41
CA THR A 410 -14.71 -15.04 4.95
C THR A 410 -13.61 -16.01 5.36
N PHE A 411 -12.72 -16.35 4.43
CA PHE A 411 -11.54 -17.18 4.67
C PHE A 411 -10.28 -16.39 4.36
N ASN A 412 -9.30 -16.47 5.26
CA ASN A 412 -7.97 -15.93 5.01
C ASN A 412 -7.14 -16.94 4.22
N ALA A 413 -6.25 -16.45 3.37
CA ALA A 413 -5.25 -17.28 2.70
C ALA A 413 -4.38 -18.05 3.71
N SER A 414 -4.20 -17.56 4.94
CA SER A 414 -3.51 -18.31 5.99
C SER A 414 -4.16 -19.66 6.34
N ASP A 415 -5.46 -19.80 6.11
CA ASP A 415 -6.27 -20.94 6.57
C ASP A 415 -6.68 -21.86 5.40
N VAL A 416 -6.46 -21.39 4.17
CA VAL A 416 -6.81 -22.08 2.92
C VAL A 416 -5.53 -22.55 2.22
N SER A 417 -5.54 -23.77 1.71
CA SER A 417 -4.45 -24.35 0.90
C SER A 417 -4.56 -23.95 -0.57
N SER A 418 -5.77 -24.03 -1.14
CA SER A 418 -6.03 -23.66 -2.52
C SER A 418 -7.50 -23.29 -2.74
N VAL A 419 -7.76 -22.48 -3.78
CA VAL A 419 -9.08 -22.17 -4.30
C VAL A 419 -9.17 -22.69 -5.73
N ILE A 420 -10.21 -23.48 -6.00
CA ILE A 420 -10.49 -24.01 -7.34
C ILE A 420 -11.73 -23.30 -7.85
N VAL A 421 -11.64 -22.64 -9.00
CA VAL A 421 -12.72 -21.94 -9.66
C VAL A 421 -13.07 -22.70 -10.94
N GLY A 422 -14.27 -23.28 -11.01
CA GLY A 422 -14.66 -24.13 -12.14
C GLY A 422 -13.72 -25.33 -12.35
N GLU A 423 -13.46 -25.70 -13.61
CA GLU A 423 -12.62 -26.85 -13.98
C GLU A 423 -11.16 -26.49 -14.30
N TYR A 424 -10.84 -25.20 -14.55
CA TYR A 424 -9.57 -24.81 -15.17
C TYR A 424 -8.80 -23.69 -14.44
N ASP A 425 -9.39 -23.01 -13.45
CA ASP A 425 -8.73 -21.92 -12.72
C ASP A 425 -8.35 -22.34 -11.30
N PHE A 426 -7.04 -22.37 -11.02
CA PHE A 426 -6.47 -22.82 -9.76
C PHE A 426 -5.64 -21.71 -9.11
N TYR A 427 -5.98 -21.40 -7.86
CA TYR A 427 -5.22 -20.50 -7.01
C TYR A 427 -4.62 -21.28 -5.85
N SER A 428 -3.29 -21.25 -5.74
CA SER A 428 -2.58 -21.78 -4.59
C SER A 428 -2.43 -20.71 -3.52
N THR A 429 -2.30 -21.15 -2.26
CA THR A 429 -1.83 -20.26 -1.20
C THR A 429 -0.31 -20.32 -1.11
N VAL A 430 0.36 -19.18 -1.28
CA VAL A 430 1.80 -19.06 -1.08
C VAL A 430 2.10 -17.95 -0.09
N SER A 431 2.95 -18.25 0.90
CA SER A 431 3.50 -17.26 1.82
C SER A 431 4.82 -16.72 1.30
N PHE A 432 4.93 -15.41 1.13
CA PHE A 432 6.16 -14.77 0.66
C PHE A 432 6.26 -13.32 1.16
N LYS A 433 7.43 -12.70 0.98
CA LYS A 433 7.63 -11.27 1.25
C LYS A 433 7.35 -10.48 -0.02
N ALA A 434 6.32 -9.63 -0.01
CA ALA A 434 5.93 -8.82 -1.17
C ALA A 434 6.95 -7.72 -1.47
N ALA A 435 7.12 -7.39 -2.75
CA ALA A 435 8.07 -6.39 -3.23
C ALA A 435 7.76 -4.97 -2.74
N THR A 436 6.49 -4.67 -2.46
CA THR A 436 6.04 -3.36 -1.95
C THR A 436 6.38 -3.14 -0.47
N GLN A 437 6.86 -4.16 0.24
CA GLN A 437 7.40 -3.99 1.59
C GLN A 437 8.86 -3.57 1.52
N VAL A 438 9.12 -2.32 1.93
CA VAL A 438 10.44 -1.67 1.90
C VAL A 438 11.54 -2.57 2.46
N SER A 439 12.71 -2.53 1.81
CA SER A 439 13.90 -3.33 2.09
C SER A 439 14.20 -3.53 3.58
N GLY A 440 14.06 -4.77 4.06
CA GLY A 440 14.62 -5.25 5.32
C GLY A 440 13.67 -5.27 6.52
N GLY A 441 12.63 -6.12 6.52
CA GLY A 441 11.90 -6.43 7.77
C GLY A 441 10.53 -7.07 7.68
N GLY A 442 9.88 -7.11 6.50
CA GLY A 442 8.55 -7.70 6.33
C GLY A 442 8.48 -9.18 6.69
N GLN A 443 7.45 -9.59 7.45
CA GLN A 443 7.11 -10.99 7.67
C GLN A 443 6.44 -11.58 6.42
N PRO A 444 6.70 -12.84 6.05
CA PRO A 444 5.98 -13.49 4.95
C PRO A 444 4.47 -13.49 5.18
N VAL A 445 3.69 -13.08 4.18
CA VAL A 445 2.22 -13.06 4.24
C VAL A 445 1.68 -14.10 3.25
N ALA A 446 0.67 -14.88 3.68
CA ALA A 446 -0.02 -15.83 2.82
C ALA A 446 -0.97 -15.09 1.87
N ARG A 447 -0.89 -15.42 0.58
CA ARG A 447 -1.76 -14.86 -0.47
C ARG A 447 -2.22 -15.97 -1.41
N PHE A 448 -3.41 -15.81 -1.94
CA PHE A 448 -3.91 -16.55 -3.10
C PHE A 448 -3.18 -16.06 -4.34
N VAL A 449 -2.56 -16.99 -5.04
CA VAL A 449 -1.76 -16.73 -6.24
C VAL A 449 -2.12 -17.73 -7.32
N ARG A 450 -2.12 -17.29 -8.58
CA ARG A 450 -2.40 -18.16 -9.71
C ARG A 450 -1.19 -19.05 -9.98
N ASP A 451 -1.44 -20.33 -10.22
CA ASP A 451 -0.40 -21.26 -10.66
C ASP A 451 0.02 -20.93 -12.11
N VAL A 452 1.28 -20.59 -12.32
CA VAL A 452 1.81 -20.31 -13.67
C VAL A 452 2.50 -21.55 -14.23
N LEU A 453 3.38 -22.16 -13.44
CA LEU A 453 4.16 -23.33 -13.85
C LEU A 453 4.57 -24.13 -12.60
N ASN A 454 4.20 -25.40 -12.56
CA ASN A 454 4.61 -26.33 -11.50
C ASN A 454 5.75 -27.22 -12.00
N GLY A 455 6.99 -26.79 -11.79
CA GLY A 455 8.19 -27.55 -12.14
C GLY A 455 8.62 -28.53 -11.04
N LYS A 456 9.49 -29.49 -11.40
CA LYS A 456 10.00 -30.54 -10.51
C LYS A 456 10.77 -29.98 -9.31
N ASN A 457 11.54 -28.91 -9.54
CA ASN A 457 12.37 -28.30 -8.50
C ASN A 457 11.81 -26.96 -8.01
N ILE A 458 11.07 -26.26 -8.86
CA ILE A 458 10.61 -24.90 -8.64
C ILE A 458 9.21 -24.73 -9.22
N SER A 459 8.32 -24.07 -8.47
CA SER A 459 7.05 -23.57 -8.97
C SER A 459 7.08 -22.05 -9.14
N LEU A 460 6.36 -21.58 -10.16
CA LEU A 460 6.10 -20.17 -10.44
C LEU A 460 4.63 -19.87 -10.21
N TYR A 461 4.38 -18.75 -9.54
CA TYR A 461 3.05 -18.24 -9.26
C TYR A 461 2.95 -16.76 -9.63
N GLU A 462 1.75 -16.28 -9.85
CA GLU A 462 1.44 -14.89 -10.17
C GLU A 462 0.41 -14.32 -9.19
N CYS A 463 0.73 -13.18 -8.59
CA CYS A 463 -0.20 -12.40 -7.79
C CYS A 463 -1.14 -11.57 -8.68
N PHE A 464 -2.27 -11.13 -8.13
CA PHE A 464 -3.24 -10.30 -8.88
C PHE A 464 -2.62 -9.02 -9.47
N ASN A 465 -1.62 -8.45 -8.80
CA ASN A 465 -0.90 -7.24 -9.23
C ASN A 465 0.22 -7.52 -10.25
N GLY A 466 0.28 -8.73 -10.82
CA GLY A 466 1.31 -9.16 -11.78
C GLY A 466 2.67 -9.51 -11.16
N GLU A 467 2.78 -9.50 -9.83
CA GLU A 467 4.02 -9.88 -9.13
C GLU A 467 4.26 -11.40 -9.25
N ILE A 468 5.42 -11.79 -9.80
CA ILE A 468 5.76 -13.20 -9.98
C ILE A 468 6.52 -13.73 -8.76
N ILE A 469 6.04 -14.86 -8.23
CA ILE A 469 6.59 -15.53 -7.05
C ILE A 469 7.25 -16.83 -7.49
N ILE A 470 8.49 -17.01 -7.05
CA ILE A 470 9.25 -18.25 -7.24
C ILE A 470 9.34 -19.00 -5.91
N LYS A 471 9.06 -20.30 -5.92
CA LYS A 471 9.13 -21.15 -4.72
C LYS A 471 9.84 -22.46 -5.06
N LYS A 472 10.89 -22.81 -4.32
CA LYS A 472 11.51 -24.14 -4.45
C LYS A 472 10.62 -25.19 -3.83
N GLN A 473 10.65 -26.41 -4.36
CA GLN A 473 9.96 -27.53 -3.72
C GLN A 473 10.54 -27.77 -2.32
N GLY A 474 9.67 -27.91 -1.32
CA GLY A 474 10.04 -28.07 0.09
C GLY A 474 10.29 -26.78 0.87
N ASP A 475 10.40 -25.62 0.23
CA ASP A 475 10.54 -24.35 0.94
C ASP A 475 9.22 -23.94 1.62
N GLN A 476 9.31 -23.40 2.84
CA GLN A 476 8.16 -22.86 3.57
C GLN A 476 7.62 -21.56 2.96
N HIS A 477 8.47 -20.78 2.29
CA HIS A 477 8.12 -19.48 1.75
C HIS A 477 8.62 -19.31 0.31
N GLY A 478 7.83 -18.62 -0.51
CA GLY A 478 8.26 -18.14 -1.82
C GLY A 478 9.07 -16.85 -1.72
N ALA A 479 9.69 -16.48 -2.83
CA ALA A 479 10.37 -15.21 -3.01
C ALA A 479 9.71 -14.41 -4.14
N SER A 480 9.51 -13.12 -3.91
CA SER A 480 9.10 -12.20 -4.95
C SER A 480 10.26 -11.89 -5.89
N THR A 481 10.03 -12.07 -7.18
CA THR A 481 10.96 -11.67 -8.23
C THR A 481 11.04 -10.14 -8.41
N SER A 482 10.01 -9.41 -7.98
CA SER A 482 9.99 -7.94 -7.99
C SER A 482 10.71 -7.32 -6.79
N SER A 483 11.19 -8.12 -5.84
CA SER A 483 11.94 -7.60 -4.68
C SER A 483 13.29 -7.00 -5.09
N VAL A 484 13.72 -5.95 -4.40
CA VAL A 484 15.03 -5.28 -4.66
C VAL A 484 16.18 -6.28 -4.64
N GLY A 485 16.16 -7.24 -3.70
CA GLY A 485 17.18 -8.27 -3.60
C GLY A 485 17.26 -9.18 -4.83
N TRP A 486 16.11 -9.46 -5.45
CA TRP A 486 16.03 -10.26 -6.66
C TRP A 486 16.41 -9.47 -7.91
N GLN A 487 15.90 -8.24 -8.04
CA GLN A 487 16.21 -7.35 -9.17
C GLN A 487 17.69 -6.98 -9.24
N MET A 488 18.33 -6.70 -8.10
CA MET A 488 19.76 -6.34 -8.07
C MET A 488 20.70 -7.54 -8.25
N ASN A 489 20.23 -8.78 -8.04
CA ASN A 489 21.06 -9.99 -8.07
C ASN A 489 20.50 -11.10 -8.95
N THR A 490 19.72 -10.76 -9.98
CA THR A 490 18.95 -11.74 -10.79
C THR A 490 19.85 -12.85 -11.35
N ARG A 491 20.99 -12.50 -11.95
CA ARG A 491 21.98 -13.46 -12.47
C ARG A 491 22.45 -14.43 -11.39
N THR A 492 22.88 -13.91 -10.24
CA THR A 492 23.36 -14.71 -9.12
C THR A 492 22.29 -15.66 -8.61
N LYS A 493 21.02 -15.21 -8.58
CA LYS A 493 19.88 -16.04 -8.17
C LYS A 493 19.62 -17.20 -9.13
N PHE A 494 19.68 -16.98 -10.45
CA PHE A 494 19.58 -18.07 -11.42
C PHE A 494 20.72 -19.08 -11.29
N ILE A 495 21.96 -18.62 -11.07
CA ILE A 495 23.12 -19.50 -10.83
C ILE A 495 22.91 -20.32 -9.56
N GLU A 496 22.40 -19.70 -8.49
CA GLU A 496 22.10 -20.37 -7.22
C GLU A 496 21.04 -21.46 -7.39
N LEU A 497 19.98 -21.18 -8.15
CA LEU A 497 18.91 -22.14 -8.45
C LEU A 497 19.38 -23.29 -9.33
N ALA A 498 20.30 -23.03 -10.27
CA ALA A 498 20.88 -24.03 -11.16
C ALA A 498 22.11 -24.74 -10.57
N ARG A 499 22.39 -24.64 -9.26
CA ARG A 499 23.62 -25.20 -8.64
C ARG A 499 23.80 -26.70 -8.90
N SER A 500 22.71 -27.46 -8.97
CA SER A 500 22.74 -28.89 -9.29
C SER A 500 22.93 -29.20 -10.77
N CYS A 501 22.91 -28.19 -11.66
CA CYS A 501 23.00 -28.35 -13.10
C CYS A 501 24.08 -27.42 -13.71
N PRO A 502 25.35 -27.87 -13.79
CA PRO A 502 26.47 -27.03 -14.22
C PRO A 502 26.29 -26.41 -15.62
N LYS A 503 25.64 -27.12 -16.54
CA LYS A 503 25.34 -26.62 -17.89
C LYS A 503 24.34 -25.45 -17.86
N LEU A 504 23.31 -25.55 -17.03
CA LEU A 504 22.31 -24.49 -16.87
C LEU A 504 22.88 -23.31 -16.06
N ALA A 505 23.70 -23.57 -15.04
CA ALA A 505 24.41 -22.51 -14.33
C ALA A 505 25.34 -21.70 -15.25
N ALA A 506 26.02 -22.37 -16.21
CA ALA A 506 26.84 -21.69 -17.21
C ALA A 506 26.01 -20.80 -18.17
N ARG A 507 24.79 -21.23 -18.53
CA ARG A 507 23.81 -20.43 -19.30
C ARG A 507 23.34 -19.20 -18.52
N ALA A 508 22.95 -19.39 -17.26
CA ALA A 508 22.61 -18.30 -16.35
C ALA A 508 23.76 -17.30 -16.18
N ASN A 509 25.00 -17.79 -16.11
CA ASN A 509 26.19 -16.96 -16.00
C ASN A 509 26.45 -16.08 -17.26
N LYS A 510 25.87 -16.43 -18.41
CA LYS A 510 25.92 -15.65 -19.64
C LYS A 510 24.75 -14.67 -19.81
N ASN A 511 23.96 -14.43 -18.74
CA ASN A 511 22.77 -13.58 -18.74
C ASN A 511 21.68 -14.03 -19.73
N GLU A 512 21.55 -15.35 -19.95
CA GLU A 512 20.52 -15.89 -20.84
C GLU A 512 19.09 -15.75 -20.28
N PHE A 513 18.95 -15.51 -18.97
CA PHE A 513 17.67 -15.43 -18.29
C PHE A 513 17.47 -14.06 -17.62
N GLY A 514 16.34 -13.43 -17.88
CA GLY A 514 15.80 -12.22 -17.25
C GLY A 514 14.68 -12.52 -16.24
N ASN A 515 14.10 -11.43 -15.73
CA ASN A 515 13.15 -11.45 -14.62
C ASN A 515 11.67 -11.38 -15.04
N ASP A 516 11.40 -11.44 -16.33
CA ASP A 516 10.05 -11.53 -16.87
C ASP A 516 9.53 -12.98 -16.84
N LEU A 517 8.21 -13.13 -16.90
CA LEU A 517 7.53 -14.41 -16.79
C LEU A 517 8.00 -15.44 -17.82
N ASN A 518 8.20 -15.03 -19.07
CA ASN A 518 8.62 -15.94 -20.14
C ASN A 518 10.03 -16.46 -19.89
N SER A 519 10.96 -15.57 -19.52
CA SER A 519 12.31 -15.98 -19.17
C SER A 519 12.35 -16.90 -17.96
N LEU A 520 11.53 -16.63 -16.93
CA LEU A 520 11.43 -17.48 -15.74
C LEU A 520 10.91 -18.89 -16.10
N ARG A 521 9.89 -18.98 -16.96
CA ARG A 521 9.36 -20.26 -17.44
C ARG A 521 10.42 -21.07 -18.19
N VAL A 522 11.12 -20.45 -19.14
CA VAL A 522 12.19 -21.10 -19.90
C VAL A 522 13.30 -21.60 -18.99
N PHE A 523 13.66 -20.84 -17.95
CA PHE A 523 14.63 -21.28 -16.95
C PHE A 523 14.15 -22.51 -16.17
N VAL A 524 12.92 -22.49 -15.66
CA VAL A 524 12.36 -23.61 -14.87
C VAL A 524 12.25 -24.88 -15.72
N GLU A 525 11.77 -24.77 -16.96
CA GLU A 525 11.71 -25.90 -17.90
C GLU A 525 13.11 -26.47 -18.18
N ALA A 526 14.10 -25.60 -18.39
CA ALA A 526 15.49 -26.03 -18.57
C ALA A 526 16.08 -26.69 -17.32
N LEU A 527 15.70 -26.23 -16.13
CA LEU A 527 16.11 -26.82 -14.85
C LEU A 527 15.52 -28.21 -14.65
N ASP A 528 14.28 -28.43 -15.06
CA ASP A 528 13.60 -29.73 -14.94
C ASP A 528 14.11 -30.80 -15.93
N MET A 529 14.76 -30.35 -17.00
CA MET A 529 15.47 -31.20 -17.96
C MET A 529 16.88 -31.57 -17.50
N CYS A 530 17.41 -30.93 -16.46
CA CYS A 530 18.69 -31.31 -15.88
C CYS A 530 18.54 -32.67 -15.17
N LYS A 531 19.41 -33.62 -15.55
CA LYS A 531 19.53 -34.92 -14.91
C LYS A 531 20.50 -34.87 -13.73
#